data_AF-A0A089NL45-F1
#
_entry.id   AF-A0A089NL45-F1
#
_cell.length_a   1.000
_cell.length_b   1.000
_cell.length_c   1.000
_cell.angle_alpha   90.00
_cell.angle_beta   90.00
_cell.angle_gamma   90.00
#
_symmetry.space_group_name_H-M   'P 1'
#
loop_
_entity.id
_entity.type
_entity.pdbx_description
1 polymer ?
#
loop_
_entity_poly.entity_id
_entity_poly.type
_entity_poly.pdbx_seq_one_letter_code
_entity_poly.pdbx_strand_id
1 'polypeptide(L)'
;MGRLGNVQPGRVYVDCAPCKRSGRYTVASLIDRYGADVPTVDLLRHLTASCRYQRRPGAAPARKYERLCLAAITLPPPAKQIPPVPPGVPYTIEVWRDAGGNVALHLATIYPLSMALAAFEAACREWPTHEVTLRDRARIVRKREVPPRVDGALPS
;
A
#
# COMPACT_ATOMS: atom_id res chain seq x y z
N MET A 1 -14.44 19.12 11.76
CA MET A 1 -13.13 18.80 12.37
C MET A 1 -13.11 17.33 12.74
N GLY A 2 -12.00 16.62 12.53
CA GLY A 2 -11.90 15.19 12.86
C GLY A 2 -11.99 14.94 14.37
N ARG A 3 -12.71 13.88 14.77
CA ARG A 3 -12.79 13.37 16.14
C ARG A 3 -11.87 12.17 16.29
N LEU A 4 -11.35 11.94 17.50
CA LEU A 4 -10.46 10.82 17.77
C LEU A 4 -11.11 9.46 17.51
N GLY A 5 -12.40 9.30 17.80
CA GLY A 5 -13.15 8.06 17.55
C GLY A 5 -13.28 7.68 16.07
N ASN A 6 -13.09 8.63 15.16
CA ASN A 6 -13.09 8.37 13.71
C ASN A 6 -11.71 7.96 13.18
N VAL A 7 -10.68 7.97 14.02
CA VAL A 7 -9.32 7.58 13.66
C VAL A 7 -9.20 6.07 13.74
N GLN A 8 -8.59 5.47 12.72
CA GLN A 8 -8.38 4.03 12.68
C GLN A 8 -7.51 3.54 13.86
N PRO A 9 -7.73 2.31 14.34
CA PRO A 9 -6.86 1.71 15.35
C PRO A 9 -5.41 1.74 14.89
N GLY A 10 -4.51 2.13 15.79
CA GLY A 10 -3.11 2.27 15.44
C GLY A 10 -2.36 3.16 16.42
N ARG A 11 -1.28 3.76 15.92
CA ARG A 11 -0.42 4.63 16.71
C ARG A 11 -0.44 6.06 16.21
N VAL A 12 -0.56 6.96 17.16
CA VAL A 12 -0.51 8.40 16.97
C VAL A 12 0.87 8.88 17.41
N TYR A 13 1.50 9.68 16.57
CA TYR A 13 2.77 10.32 16.87
C TYR A 13 2.55 11.80 17.07
N VAL A 14 3.25 12.35 18.05
CA VAL A 14 3.33 13.80 18.24
C VAL A 14 4.80 14.17 18.22
N ASP A 15 5.15 15.20 17.45
CA ASP A 15 6.48 15.79 17.45
C ASP A 15 6.35 17.31 17.47
N CYS A 16 7.18 17.98 18.28
CA CYS A 16 7.23 19.43 18.39
C CYS A 16 8.64 19.95 18.11
N ALA A 17 8.85 20.53 16.93
CA ALA A 17 10.15 21.05 16.52
C ALA A 17 10.77 22.09 17.50
N PRO A 18 10.02 23.04 18.11
CA PRO A 18 10.56 24.04 19.03
C PRO A 18 11.05 23.48 20.38
N CYS A 19 10.31 22.56 21.00
CA CYS A 19 10.70 21.99 22.29
C CYS A 19 11.35 20.60 22.20
N LYS A 20 11.46 20.05 20.98
CA LYS A 20 12.05 18.74 20.66
C LYS A 20 11.42 17.56 21.41
N ARG A 21 10.20 17.72 21.91
CA ARG A 21 9.46 16.65 22.56
C ARG A 21 8.71 15.85 21.51
N SER A 22 8.85 14.55 21.60
CA SER A 22 8.08 13.58 20.82
C SER A 22 7.33 12.63 21.75
N GLY A 23 6.24 12.06 21.25
CA GLY A 23 5.40 11.11 21.97
C GLY A 23 4.76 10.12 21.01
N ARG A 24 4.61 8.88 21.47
CA ARG A 24 3.97 7.79 20.72
C ARG A 24 2.88 7.19 21.58
N TYR A 25 1.65 7.26 21.10
CA TYR A 25 0.46 6.82 21.83
C TYR A 25 -0.34 5.85 20.98
N THR A 26 -1.10 4.94 21.60
CA THR A 26 -2.10 4.15 20.87
C THR A 26 -3.41 4.91 20.82
N VAL A 27 -4.16 4.79 19.71
CA VAL A 27 -5.48 5.42 19.61
C VAL A 27 -6.39 4.98 20.77
N ALA A 28 -6.35 3.69 21.13
CA ALA A 28 -7.06 3.16 22.29
C ALA A 28 -6.72 3.89 23.60
N SER A 29 -5.43 4.10 23.90
CA SER A 29 -5.02 4.80 25.13
C SER A 29 -5.46 6.27 25.16
N LEU A 30 -5.53 6.91 23.98
CA LEU A 30 -5.99 8.28 23.88
C LEU A 30 -7.51 8.38 24.02
N ILE A 31 -8.26 7.42 23.47
CA ILE A 31 -9.71 7.34 23.64
C ILE A 31 -10.07 7.08 25.10
N ASP A 32 -9.37 6.16 25.75
CA ASP A 32 -9.57 5.85 27.18
C ASP A 32 -9.33 7.09 28.07
N ARG A 33 -8.29 7.88 27.75
CA ARG A 33 -7.91 9.06 28.53
C ARG A 33 -8.75 10.31 28.25
N TYR A 34 -9.09 10.58 26.99
CA TYR A 34 -9.69 11.86 26.57
C TYR A 34 -11.11 11.72 25.99
N GLY A 35 -11.62 10.50 25.87
CA GLY A 35 -12.89 10.19 25.23
C GLY A 35 -12.79 10.09 23.70
N ALA A 36 -13.71 9.34 23.10
CA ALA A 36 -13.78 9.18 21.64
C ALA A 36 -14.19 10.48 20.91
N ASP A 37 -14.93 11.35 21.60
CA ASP A 37 -15.48 12.57 21.03
C ASP A 37 -14.51 13.75 20.99
N VAL A 38 -13.32 13.62 21.58
CA VAL A 38 -12.34 14.70 21.58
C VAL A 38 -11.94 15.07 20.14
N PRO A 39 -12.03 16.34 19.74
CA PRO A 39 -11.55 16.75 18.43
C PRO A 39 -10.02 16.69 18.40
N THR A 40 -9.44 16.34 17.25
CA THR A 40 -7.99 16.15 17.10
C THR A 40 -7.18 17.38 17.49
N VAL A 41 -7.74 18.59 17.33
CA VAL A 41 -7.10 19.85 17.75
C VAL A 41 -7.00 19.95 19.27
N ASP A 42 -8.03 19.57 20.00
CA ASP A 42 -8.01 19.62 21.47
C ASP A 42 -7.14 18.50 22.03
N LEU A 43 -7.13 17.34 21.37
CA LEU A 43 -6.15 16.28 21.66
C LEU A 43 -4.70 16.80 21.53
N LEU A 44 -4.37 17.52 20.45
CA LEU A 44 -3.05 18.14 20.29
C LEU A 44 -2.77 19.12 21.42
N ARG A 45 -3.76 19.92 21.84
CA ARG A 45 -3.61 20.83 22.97
C ARG A 45 -3.34 20.09 24.28
N HIS A 46 -4.05 19.00 24.56
CA HIS A 46 -3.82 18.20 25.76
C HIS A 46 -2.44 17.55 25.76
N LEU A 47 -2.01 16.96 24.64
CA LEU A 47 -0.71 16.31 24.53
C LEU A 47 0.46 17.30 24.61
N THR A 48 0.21 18.56 24.25
CA THR A 48 1.22 19.64 24.29
C THR A 48 1.02 20.61 25.44
N ALA A 49 0.17 20.29 26.43
CA ALA A 49 -0.15 21.15 27.58
C ALA A 49 1.08 21.58 28.40
N SER A 50 2.14 20.75 28.39
CA SER A 50 3.41 21.02 29.06
C SER A 50 4.46 21.66 28.14
N CYS A 51 4.10 22.07 26.92
CA CYS A 51 4.98 22.81 26.02
C CYS A 51 4.98 24.30 26.38
N ARG A 52 6.13 24.84 26.76
CA ARG A 52 6.30 26.26 27.08
C ARG A 52 5.94 27.24 25.95
N TYR A 53 5.92 26.75 24.70
CA TYR A 53 5.60 27.54 23.51
C TYR A 53 4.12 27.42 23.11
N GLN A 54 3.32 26.68 23.87
CA GLN A 54 1.89 26.54 23.61
C GLN A 54 1.16 27.82 24.04
N ARG A 55 0.19 28.23 23.23
CA ARG A 55 -0.63 29.43 23.51
C ARG A 55 -2.01 29.02 23.96
N ARG A 56 -2.53 29.77 24.93
CA ARG A 56 -3.89 29.58 25.44
C ARG A 56 -4.90 29.87 24.31
N PRO A 57 -6.03 29.16 24.26
CA PRO A 57 -7.15 29.54 23.41
C PRO A 57 -7.49 31.03 23.63
N GLY A 58 -7.65 31.80 22.55
CA GLY A 58 -7.96 33.23 22.62
C GLY A 58 -6.79 34.18 22.91
N ALA A 59 -5.55 33.70 23.01
CA ALA A 59 -4.39 34.59 23.13
C ALA A 59 -4.27 35.54 21.91
N ALA A 60 -3.85 36.79 22.14
CA ALA A 60 -3.59 37.77 21.09
C ALA A 60 -2.70 37.20 19.98
N PRO A 61 -2.72 37.68 18.73
CA PRO A 61 -1.87 37.15 17.66
C PRO A 61 -0.38 37.09 18.04
N ALA A 62 0.33 36.08 17.51
CA ALA A 62 1.76 35.94 17.77
C ALA A 62 2.55 37.07 17.11
N ARG A 63 3.62 37.55 17.75
CA ARG A 63 4.53 38.51 17.12
C ARG A 63 5.39 37.82 16.05
N LYS A 64 5.89 38.59 15.07
CA LYS A 64 6.66 38.11 13.91
C LYS A 64 7.81 37.14 14.25
N TYR A 65 8.45 37.31 15.41
CA TYR A 65 9.60 36.50 15.85
C TYR A 65 9.33 35.74 17.15
N GLU A 66 8.07 35.62 17.57
CA GLU A 66 7.69 34.85 18.74
C GLU A 66 7.84 33.35 18.45
N ARG A 67 8.47 32.61 19.36
CA ARG A 67 8.60 31.15 19.23
C ARG A 67 7.29 30.49 19.63
N LEU A 68 6.69 29.75 18.70
CA LEU A 68 5.39 29.07 18.87
C LEU A 68 5.57 27.56 18.94
N CYS A 69 4.64 26.87 19.60
CA CYS A 69 4.53 25.42 19.52
C CYS A 69 4.14 25.02 18.09
N LEU A 70 5.02 24.29 17.40
CA LEU A 70 4.79 23.74 16.07
C LEU A 70 4.59 22.23 16.16
N ALA A 71 3.87 21.79 17.18
CA ALA A 71 3.61 20.38 17.37
C ALA A 71 2.63 19.88 16.31
N ALA A 72 2.95 18.75 15.69
CA ALA A 72 2.10 18.08 14.73
C ALA A 72 1.67 16.71 15.26
N ILE A 73 0.40 16.35 15.03
CA ILE A 73 -0.07 14.98 15.21
C ILE A 73 -0.01 14.26 13.88
N THR A 74 0.71 13.14 13.84
CA THR A 74 0.63 12.17 12.75
C THR A 74 -0.33 11.05 13.17
N LEU A 75 -1.50 11.04 12.54
CA LEU A 75 -2.51 9.99 12.72
C LEU A 75 -2.11 8.72 11.95
N PRO A 76 -2.54 7.53 12.38
CA PRO A 76 -2.35 6.33 11.60
C PRO A 76 -3.00 6.48 10.22
N PRO A 77 -2.38 5.96 9.15
CA PRO A 77 -2.98 6.02 7.83
C PRO A 77 -4.34 5.29 7.85
N PRO A 78 -5.31 5.74 7.02
CA PRO A 78 -6.55 5.01 6.89
C PRO A 78 -6.22 3.57 6.49
N ALA A 79 -6.89 2.60 7.12
CA ALA A 79 -6.74 1.21 6.77
C ALA A 79 -7.06 1.08 5.28
N LYS A 80 -6.06 0.68 4.49
CA LYS A 80 -6.32 0.25 3.12
C LYS A 80 -7.22 -0.96 3.25
N GLN A 81 -8.44 -0.87 2.73
CA GLN A 81 -9.25 -2.04 2.47
C GLN A 81 -8.53 -2.82 1.36
N ILE A 82 -7.57 -3.63 1.76
CA ILE A 82 -7.04 -4.66 0.88
C ILE A 82 -8.16 -5.69 0.87
N PRO A 83 -8.87 -5.90 -0.26
CA PRO A 83 -9.83 -6.98 -0.32
C PRO A 83 -9.08 -8.25 0.12
N PRO A 84 -9.66 -9.08 1.00
CA PRO A 84 -9.02 -10.33 1.38
C PRO A 84 -8.64 -11.05 0.09
N VAL A 85 -7.40 -11.56 0.02
CA VAL A 85 -6.97 -12.37 -1.13
C VAL A 85 -8.08 -13.40 -1.37
N PRO A 86 -8.66 -13.46 -2.58
CA PRO A 86 -9.80 -14.33 -2.82
C PRO A 86 -9.45 -15.75 -2.34
N PRO A 87 -10.34 -16.41 -1.58
CA PRO A 87 -10.08 -17.77 -1.12
C PRO A 87 -9.90 -18.66 -2.34
N GLY A 88 -8.71 -19.26 -2.47
CA GLY A 88 -8.35 -20.01 -3.66
C GLY A 88 -6.85 -20.10 -3.86
N VAL A 89 -6.46 -20.67 -4.98
CA VAL A 89 -5.07 -20.86 -5.38
C VAL A 89 -4.85 -19.99 -6.61
N PRO A 90 -3.72 -19.25 -6.69
CA PRO A 90 -3.49 -18.41 -7.85
C PRO A 90 -3.17 -19.24 -9.07
N TYR A 91 -3.48 -18.66 -10.22
CA TYR A 91 -2.87 -19.04 -11.46
C TYR A 91 -1.62 -18.20 -11.74
N THR A 92 -0.57 -18.84 -12.25
CA THR A 92 0.66 -18.15 -12.66
C THR A 92 0.77 -18.14 -14.18
N ILE A 93 1.26 -17.04 -14.74
CA ILE A 93 1.59 -16.94 -16.17
C ILE A 93 3.10 -16.83 -16.28
N GLU A 94 3.69 -17.76 -17.01
CA GLU A 94 5.14 -17.90 -17.17
C GLU A 94 5.50 -17.92 -18.65
N VAL A 95 6.58 -17.21 -19.00
CA VAL A 95 7.21 -17.26 -20.32
C VAL A 95 8.47 -18.09 -20.22
N TRP A 96 8.65 -19.03 -21.14
CA TRP A 96 9.76 -19.97 -21.17
C TRP A 96 10.82 -19.54 -22.18
N ARG A 97 12.07 -19.91 -21.90
CA ARG A 97 13.20 -19.67 -22.80
C ARG A 97 13.28 -20.79 -23.84
N ASP A 98 13.54 -20.44 -25.10
CA ASP A 98 13.58 -21.40 -26.23
C ASP A 98 14.63 -22.51 -26.07
N ALA A 99 15.75 -22.23 -25.39
CA ALA A 99 16.94 -23.08 -25.43
C ALA A 99 17.22 -23.91 -24.16
N GLY A 100 16.33 -23.91 -23.15
CA GLY A 100 16.72 -24.44 -21.83
C GLY A 100 15.64 -25.12 -21.00
N GLY A 101 14.39 -25.20 -21.48
CA GLY A 101 13.31 -25.82 -20.69
C GLY A 101 13.13 -25.18 -19.31
N ASN A 102 13.47 -23.90 -19.19
CA ASN A 102 13.40 -23.13 -17.95
C ASN A 102 12.53 -21.88 -18.13
N VAL A 103 11.87 -21.46 -17.05
CA VAL A 103 11.09 -20.22 -17.02
C VAL A 103 12.06 -19.05 -17.19
N ALA A 104 11.80 -18.22 -18.20
CA ALA A 104 12.51 -16.97 -18.42
C ALA A 104 11.92 -15.85 -17.55
N LEU A 105 10.58 -15.81 -17.44
CA LEU A 105 9.87 -14.74 -16.76
C LEU A 105 8.57 -15.23 -16.14
N HIS A 106 8.33 -14.86 -14.88
CA HIS A 106 7.03 -14.92 -14.23
C HIS A 106 6.28 -13.60 -14.47
N LEU A 107 5.23 -13.63 -15.29
CA LEU A 107 4.51 -12.42 -15.69
C LEU A 107 3.46 -11.98 -14.66
N ALA A 108 2.70 -12.92 -14.11
CA ALA A 108 1.57 -12.56 -13.25
C ALA A 108 1.12 -13.69 -12.33
N THR A 109 0.45 -13.31 -11.24
CA THR A 109 -0.25 -14.17 -10.29
C THR A 109 -1.69 -13.65 -10.16
N ILE A 110 -2.69 -14.44 -10.57
CA ILE A 110 -4.09 -13.98 -10.75
C ILE A 110 -5.08 -14.98 -10.14
N TYR A 111 -6.11 -14.50 -9.43
CA TYR A 111 -6.97 -15.31 -8.54
C TYR A 111 -8.43 -15.54 -8.97
N PRO A 112 -8.88 -15.13 -10.17
CA PRO A 112 -9.88 -15.97 -10.83
C PRO A 112 -9.40 -16.49 -12.17
N LEU A 113 -9.74 -17.75 -12.48
CA LEU A 113 -9.34 -18.42 -13.72
C LEU A 113 -9.72 -17.62 -14.96
N SER A 114 -10.89 -16.99 -14.97
CA SER A 114 -11.35 -16.16 -16.10
C SER A 114 -10.40 -14.99 -16.39
N MET A 115 -9.95 -14.29 -15.36
CA MET A 115 -8.95 -13.22 -15.51
C MET A 115 -7.59 -13.78 -15.90
N ALA A 116 -7.21 -14.93 -15.34
CA ALA A 116 -5.94 -15.57 -15.67
C ALA A 116 -5.90 -16.05 -17.13
N LEU A 117 -7.02 -16.54 -17.68
CA LEU A 117 -7.17 -16.88 -19.09
C LEU A 117 -7.07 -15.64 -19.98
N ALA A 118 -7.77 -14.55 -19.63
CA ALA A 118 -7.70 -13.30 -20.39
C ALA A 118 -6.27 -12.72 -20.40
N ALA A 119 -5.60 -12.71 -19.25
CA ALA A 119 -4.21 -12.27 -19.14
C ALA A 119 -3.25 -13.21 -19.90
N PHE A 120 -3.51 -14.52 -19.90
CA PHE A 120 -2.73 -15.48 -20.68
C PHE A 120 -2.85 -15.24 -22.18
N GLU A 121 -4.06 -14.95 -22.68
CA GLU A 121 -4.26 -14.58 -24.08
C GLU A 121 -3.52 -13.30 -24.45
N ALA A 122 -3.56 -12.29 -23.58
CA ALA A 122 -2.79 -11.06 -23.76
C ALA A 122 -1.28 -11.32 -23.75
N ALA A 123 -0.79 -12.14 -22.82
CA ALA A 123 0.61 -12.54 -22.74
C ALA A 123 1.06 -13.28 -24.02
N CYS A 124 0.21 -14.14 -24.59
CA CYS A 124 0.51 -14.78 -25.87
C CYS A 124 0.68 -13.75 -26.99
N ARG A 125 -0.18 -12.73 -27.07
CA ARG A 125 -0.06 -11.69 -28.12
C ARG A 125 1.21 -10.85 -27.96
N GLU A 126 1.57 -10.52 -26.72
CA GLU A 126 2.76 -9.72 -26.40
C GLU A 126 4.07 -10.52 -26.63
N TRP A 127 4.03 -11.84 -26.43
CA TRP A 127 5.18 -12.73 -26.59
C TRP A 127 4.94 -13.74 -27.71
N PRO A 128 4.83 -13.33 -28.99
CA PRO A 128 4.38 -14.20 -30.09
C PRO A 128 5.37 -15.31 -30.46
N THR A 129 6.63 -15.19 -30.08
CA THR A 129 7.70 -16.14 -30.42
C THR A 129 8.10 -17.07 -29.27
N HIS A 130 7.56 -16.89 -28.08
CA HIS A 130 7.98 -17.64 -26.89
C HIS A 130 6.95 -18.68 -26.47
N GLU A 131 7.36 -19.71 -25.75
CA GLU A 131 6.42 -20.58 -25.06
C GLU A 131 5.84 -19.82 -23.86
N VAL A 132 4.52 -19.85 -23.73
CA VAL A 132 3.80 -19.22 -22.61
C VAL A 132 2.93 -20.28 -21.96
N THR A 133 2.98 -20.37 -20.63
CA THR A 133 2.15 -21.31 -19.85
C THR A 133 1.33 -20.58 -18.81
N LEU A 134 0.06 -20.96 -18.69
CA LEU A 134 -0.80 -20.69 -17.55
C LEU A 134 -0.79 -21.91 -16.65
N ARG A 135 -0.43 -21.75 -15.37
CA ARG A 135 -0.32 -22.85 -14.42
C ARG A 135 -1.23 -22.68 -13.20
N ASP A 136 -1.68 -23.80 -12.67
CA ASP A 136 -2.20 -23.95 -11.32
C ASP A 136 -1.16 -24.74 -10.52
N ARG A 137 -0.34 -24.02 -9.76
CA ARG A 137 0.87 -24.57 -9.11
C ARG A 137 1.78 -25.30 -10.11
N ALA A 138 2.01 -26.60 -9.88
CA ALA A 138 2.82 -27.45 -10.74
C ALA A 138 2.08 -27.91 -12.00
N ARG A 139 0.75 -27.76 -12.08
CA ARG A 139 -0.03 -28.21 -13.23
C ARG A 139 -0.11 -27.12 -14.29
N ILE A 140 0.21 -27.46 -15.53
CA ILE A 140 -0.06 -26.59 -16.68
C ILE A 140 -1.56 -26.67 -17.00
N VAL A 141 -2.26 -25.54 -16.91
CA VAL A 141 -3.69 -25.41 -17.22
C VAL A 141 -3.87 -25.11 -18.71
N ARG A 142 -3.06 -24.18 -19.24
CA ARG A 142 -2.93 -23.92 -20.68
C ARG A 142 -1.48 -23.68 -21.05
N LYS A 143 -1.14 -24.07 -22.27
CA LYS A 143 0.17 -23.84 -22.87
C LYS A 143 -0.04 -23.33 -24.28
N ARG A 144 0.73 -22.33 -24.67
CA ARG A 144 0.96 -21.99 -26.07
C ARG A 144 2.36 -22.45 -26.42
N GLU A 145 2.43 -23.36 -27.38
CA GLU A 145 3.69 -23.77 -27.98
C GLU A 145 4.24 -22.63 -28.86
N VAL A 146 5.56 -22.61 -29.02
CA VAL A 146 6.22 -21.73 -29.98
C VAL A 146 5.74 -22.15 -31.37
N PRO A 147 5.21 -21.23 -32.21
CA PRO A 147 4.93 -21.55 -33.60
C PRO A 147 6.23 -22.03 -34.28
N PRO A 148 6.21 -23.08 -35.12
CA PRO A 148 7.41 -23.53 -35.80
C PRO A 148 8.01 -22.35 -36.56
N ARG A 149 9.34 -22.15 -36.43
CA ARG A 149 10.06 -21.18 -37.26
C ARG A 149 9.76 -21.54 -38.72
N VAL A 150 9.12 -20.63 -39.43
CA VAL A 150 9.10 -20.68 -40.88
C VAL A 150 10.51 -20.29 -41.29
N ASP A 151 11.39 -21.28 -41.47
CA ASP A 151 12.71 -21.06 -42.03
C ASP A 151 12.50 -20.51 -43.44
N GLY A 152 12.75 -19.21 -43.59
CA GLY A 152 12.58 -18.48 -44.84
C GLY A 152 13.47 -19.09 -45.91
N ALA A 153 12.83 -19.66 -46.93
CA ALA A 153 13.42 -19.88 -48.23
C ALA A 153 14.02 -18.56 -48.75
N LEU A 154 15.33 -18.55 -49.01
CA LEU A 154 15.93 -17.55 -49.89
C LEU A 154 15.43 -17.83 -51.32
N PRO A 155 14.89 -16.85 -52.06
CA PRO A 155 14.77 -16.97 -53.50
C PRO A 155 16.16 -16.82 -54.14
N SER A 156 16.46 -17.73 -55.07
CA SER A 156 17.66 -17.76 -55.92
C SER A 156 17.76 -16.57 -56.88
#